data_AF-A0A928D7Q8-F1
#
_entry.id   AF-A0A928D7Q8-F1
#
_cell.length_a   1.000
_cell.length_b   1.000
_cell.length_c   1.000
_cell.angle_alpha   90.00
_cell.angle_beta   90.00
_cell.angle_gamma   90.00
#
_symmetry.space_group_name_H-M   'P 1'
#
loop_
_entity.id
_entity.type
_entity.pdbx_description
1 polymer ?
#
loop_
_entity_poly.entity_id
_entity_poly.type
_entity_poly.pdbx_seq_one_letter_code
_entity_poly.pdbx_strand_id
1 'polypeptide(L)'
;MKRKEFMMLGAWVLAGVVALFTVVFAVWWGGVNQDEGWYLYAARLVGEGKVPYRDFFFTQGPILPYMYSVLPIHGLLSGRLATLAFSAFSVLVSIAFARRLVGRERRGVVSLTVFALLVCNLYHMYFTSIPKTYALGTLFVMLGFLLLSRGWNFLSAVSFAFASGTRISLVLILGVVGMGLLVSRFRQLHWLWFGLGGLFGLFLVYGFFAMDPKSLKGLLAAQAYHAGRGGFDPFFAVGAVSRLVRGYLAMGAVMFTAVAIGKSVGLDGDAPADRAESLRLRWMAGLGFTAVFLLQLSAPFPYDDYQVPLMPILAVLVAVPFANRVSDHGVAMRYWFPVLVSGMCAFGSPLMQEW
;
A
#
# COMPACT_ATOMS: atom_id res chain seq x y z
N MET A 1 -21.69 21.21 19.01
CA MET A 1 -20.28 20.95 18.62
C MET A 1 -19.61 19.94 19.56
N LYS A 2 -19.56 20.22 20.88
CA LYS A 2 -18.89 19.40 21.92
C LYS A 2 -19.13 17.87 21.86
N ARG A 3 -20.37 17.40 21.63
CA ARG A 3 -20.67 15.94 21.56
C ARG A 3 -20.01 15.24 20.38
N LYS A 4 -19.93 15.87 19.20
CA LYS A 4 -19.30 15.27 18.01
C LYS A 4 -17.79 15.14 18.20
N GLU A 5 -17.17 16.16 18.76
CA GLU A 5 -15.73 16.20 19.06
C GLU A 5 -15.35 15.15 20.11
N PHE A 6 -16.12 15.05 21.20
CA PHE A 6 -15.90 14.05 22.24
C PHE A 6 -15.98 12.62 21.70
N MET A 7 -16.99 12.34 20.85
CA MET A 7 -17.15 11.01 20.26
C MET A 7 -16.05 10.67 19.25
N MET A 8 -15.61 11.64 18.45
CA MET A 8 -14.48 11.47 17.54
C MET A 8 -13.19 11.19 18.33
N LEU A 9 -12.95 11.92 19.42
CA LEU A 9 -11.83 11.68 20.32
C LEU A 9 -11.89 10.26 20.92
N GLY A 10 -13.04 9.85 21.44
CA GLY A 10 -13.24 8.49 21.97
C GLY A 10 -12.92 7.40 20.95
N ALA A 11 -13.35 7.58 19.70
CA ALA A 11 -13.05 6.63 18.63
C ALA A 11 -11.56 6.60 18.25
N TRP A 12 -10.87 7.75 18.25
CA TRP A 12 -9.42 7.81 18.08
C TRP A 12 -8.66 7.15 19.23
N VAL A 13 -9.10 7.35 20.47
CA VAL A 13 -8.51 6.69 21.64
C VAL A 13 -8.66 5.17 21.52
N LEU A 14 -9.86 4.68 21.21
CA LEU A 14 -10.08 3.25 20.99
C LEU A 14 -9.21 2.72 19.84
N ALA A 15 -9.18 3.42 18.70
CA ALA A 15 -8.34 3.04 17.57
C ALA A 15 -6.85 3.01 17.93
N GLY A 16 -6.37 3.95 18.74
CA GLY A 16 -5.01 3.99 19.23
C GLY A 16 -4.68 2.79 20.14
N VAL A 17 -5.59 2.41 21.03
CA VAL A 17 -5.44 1.23 21.88
C VAL A 17 -5.40 -0.05 21.02
N VAL A 18 -6.36 -0.23 20.10
CA VAL A 18 -6.40 -1.40 19.21
C VAL A 18 -5.15 -1.46 18.32
N ALA A 19 -4.71 -0.32 17.79
CA ALA A 19 -3.49 -0.20 17.01
C ALA A 19 -2.26 -0.60 17.81
N LEU A 20 -2.13 -0.15 19.06
CA LEU A 20 -1.02 -0.53 19.94
C LEU A 20 -0.95 -2.04 20.14
N PHE A 21 -2.09 -2.67 20.49
CA PHE A 21 -2.15 -4.13 20.59
C PHE A 21 -1.76 -4.79 19.28
N THR A 22 -2.33 -4.34 18.16
CA THR A 22 -2.07 -4.93 16.83
C THR A 22 -0.58 -4.85 16.46
N VAL A 23 0.07 -3.72 16.72
CA VAL A 23 1.52 -3.51 16.50
C VAL A 23 2.34 -4.44 17.40
N VAL A 24 2.01 -4.51 18.70
CA VAL A 24 2.73 -5.37 19.65
C VAL A 24 2.61 -6.83 19.25
N PHE A 25 1.40 -7.30 18.91
CA PHE A 25 1.18 -8.67 18.44
C PHE A 25 1.93 -8.93 17.13
N ALA A 26 1.84 -8.04 16.14
CA ALA A 26 2.54 -8.17 14.86
C ALA A 26 4.07 -8.28 15.01
N VAL A 27 4.67 -7.46 15.89
CA VAL A 27 6.13 -7.41 16.07
C VAL A 27 6.64 -8.52 16.98
N TRP A 28 5.95 -8.81 18.08
CA TRP A 28 6.46 -9.67 19.15
C TRP A 28 5.94 -11.11 19.11
N TRP A 29 4.65 -11.28 18.79
CA TRP A 29 4.03 -12.60 18.64
C TRP A 29 3.93 -13.06 17.18
N GLY A 30 4.17 -12.16 16.22
CA GLY A 30 4.29 -12.47 14.81
C GLY A 30 5.34 -13.54 14.56
N GLY A 31 4.94 -14.70 14.05
CA GLY A 31 5.84 -15.77 13.65
C GLY A 31 6.98 -15.28 12.76
N VAL A 32 8.14 -15.93 12.81
CA VAL A 32 9.27 -15.57 11.95
C VAL A 32 8.96 -16.00 10.52
N ASN A 33 8.89 -15.04 9.62
CA ASN A 33 8.72 -15.32 8.21
C ASN A 33 10.07 -15.69 7.58
N GLN A 34 10.06 -16.72 6.73
CA GLN A 34 11.26 -17.30 6.12
C GLN A 34 12.10 -16.27 5.33
N ASP A 35 11.46 -15.22 4.79
CA ASP A 35 12.17 -14.21 4.00
C ASP A 35 12.83 -13.11 4.85
N GLU A 36 12.50 -12.96 6.14
CA GLU A 36 13.03 -11.83 6.94
C GLU A 36 14.56 -11.86 6.99
N GLY A 37 15.12 -13.04 7.27
CA GLY A 37 16.57 -13.25 7.27
C GLY A 37 17.20 -13.00 5.90
N TRP A 38 16.52 -13.37 4.82
CA TRP A 38 16.99 -13.17 3.45
C TRP A 38 17.12 -11.68 3.09
N TYR A 39 16.10 -10.87 3.39
CA TYR A 39 16.14 -9.43 3.12
C TYR A 39 17.16 -8.69 3.99
N LEU A 40 17.24 -9.04 5.28
CA LEU A 40 18.23 -8.45 6.19
C LEU A 40 19.67 -8.84 5.80
N TYR A 41 19.88 -10.07 5.37
CA TYR A 41 21.17 -10.52 4.86
C TYR A 41 21.58 -9.79 3.57
N ALA A 42 20.65 -9.62 2.62
CA ALA A 42 20.89 -8.83 1.41
C ALA A 42 21.28 -7.37 1.74
N ALA A 43 20.59 -6.75 2.70
CA ALA A 43 20.94 -5.40 3.16
C ALA A 43 22.33 -5.34 3.79
N ARG A 44 22.70 -6.33 4.61
CA ARG A 44 24.05 -6.44 5.16
C ARG A 44 25.11 -6.57 4.07
N LEU A 45 24.90 -7.44 3.08
CA LEU A 45 25.84 -7.61 1.96
C LEU A 45 26.04 -6.30 1.19
N VAL A 46 24.96 -5.52 0.99
CA VAL A 46 25.07 -4.18 0.39
C VAL A 46 25.88 -3.22 1.27
N GLY A 47 25.69 -3.25 2.59
CA GLY A 47 26.51 -2.49 3.55
C GLY A 47 27.99 -2.88 3.51
N GLU A 48 28.29 -4.14 3.18
CA GLU A 48 29.66 -4.66 2.97
C GLU A 48 30.21 -4.38 1.55
N GLY A 49 29.48 -3.59 0.73
CA GLY A 49 29.90 -3.19 -0.61
C GLY A 49 29.60 -4.20 -1.72
N LYS A 50 28.81 -5.24 -1.45
CA LYS A 50 28.34 -6.19 -2.46
C LYS A 50 27.15 -5.62 -3.24
N VAL A 51 27.08 -5.93 -4.52
CA VAL A 51 26.04 -5.45 -5.43
C VAL A 51 25.03 -6.55 -5.72
N PRO A 52 23.71 -6.33 -5.54
CA PRO A 52 22.67 -7.29 -5.90
C PRO A 52 22.76 -7.68 -7.38
N TYR A 53 22.41 -8.92 -7.70
CA TYR A 53 22.48 -9.54 -9.04
C TYR A 53 23.88 -9.74 -9.61
N ARG A 54 24.88 -8.97 -9.18
CA ARG A 54 26.28 -9.14 -9.60
C ARG A 54 27.05 -10.07 -8.67
N ASP A 55 27.00 -9.75 -7.38
CA ASP A 55 27.83 -10.41 -6.36
C ASP A 55 27.01 -11.44 -5.56
N PHE A 56 25.68 -11.31 -5.54
CA PHE A 56 24.77 -12.29 -4.94
C PHE A 56 23.40 -12.28 -5.62
N PHE A 57 22.68 -13.40 -5.54
CA PHE A 57 21.34 -13.54 -6.11
C PHE A 57 20.29 -12.84 -5.26
N PHE A 58 19.38 -12.10 -5.88
CA PHE A 58 18.27 -11.42 -5.21
C PHE A 58 17.05 -11.42 -6.13
N THR A 59 15.87 -11.81 -5.64
CA THR A 59 14.68 -12.03 -6.51
C THR A 59 13.81 -10.78 -6.70
N GLN A 60 13.83 -9.86 -5.73
CA GLN A 60 13.03 -8.64 -5.76
C GLN A 60 13.77 -7.50 -6.46
N GLY A 61 13.15 -6.32 -6.53
CA GLY A 61 13.81 -5.11 -7.05
C GLY A 61 14.92 -4.61 -6.10
N PRO A 62 15.88 -3.82 -6.60
CA PRO A 62 17.12 -3.55 -5.86
C PRO A 62 16.99 -2.60 -4.68
N ILE A 63 15.90 -1.83 -4.56
CA ILE A 63 15.84 -0.67 -3.65
C ILE A 63 15.87 -1.07 -2.17
N LEU A 64 15.22 -2.17 -1.80
CA LEU A 64 15.13 -2.55 -0.38
C LEU A 64 16.50 -2.80 0.25
N PRO A 65 17.40 -3.63 -0.31
CA PRO A 65 18.73 -3.84 0.24
C PRO A 65 19.51 -2.54 0.50
N TYR A 66 19.52 -1.58 -0.44
CA TYR A 66 20.19 -0.30 -0.26
C TYR A 66 19.54 0.59 0.81
N MET A 67 18.21 0.61 0.87
CA MET A 67 17.50 1.39 1.88
C MET A 67 17.72 0.84 3.28
N TYR A 68 17.80 -0.49 3.42
CA TYR A 68 18.01 -1.14 4.72
C TYR A 68 19.49 -1.10 5.14
N SER A 69 20.44 -1.08 4.20
CA SER A 69 21.87 -1.09 4.51
C SER A 69 22.37 0.18 5.19
N VAL A 70 21.66 1.31 5.03
CA VAL A 70 21.99 2.60 5.66
C VAL A 70 21.35 2.78 7.04
N LEU A 71 20.51 1.84 7.46
CA LEU A 71 19.83 1.88 8.76
C LEU A 71 20.62 1.07 9.80
N PRO A 72 20.55 1.43 11.09
CA PRO A 72 21.25 0.72 12.17
C PRO A 72 20.54 -0.60 12.52
N ILE A 73 20.54 -1.56 11.60
CA ILE A 73 19.85 -2.84 11.74
C ILE A 73 20.81 -3.88 12.30
N HIS A 74 20.52 -4.29 13.53
CA HIS A 74 21.19 -5.36 14.27
C HIS A 74 20.16 -6.44 14.61
N GLY A 75 20.11 -7.50 13.78
CA GLY A 75 19.20 -8.62 13.97
C GLY A 75 17.74 -8.35 13.58
N LEU A 76 16.86 -9.30 13.93
CA LEU A 76 15.48 -9.35 13.45
C LEU A 76 14.61 -8.21 13.99
N LEU A 77 14.70 -7.93 15.30
CA LEU A 77 13.85 -6.94 15.96
C LEU A 77 14.06 -5.54 15.39
N SER A 78 15.30 -5.10 15.25
CA SER A 78 15.61 -3.78 14.67
C SER A 78 15.17 -3.69 13.20
N GLY A 79 15.26 -4.79 12.45
CA GLY A 79 14.68 -4.89 11.11
C GLY A 79 13.16 -4.70 11.10
N ARG A 80 12.45 -5.34 12.03
CA ARG A 80 11.00 -5.17 12.20
C ARG A 80 10.64 -3.73 12.57
N LEU A 81 11.37 -3.12 13.50
CA LEU A 81 11.15 -1.72 13.91
C LEU A 81 11.40 -0.72 12.76
N ALA A 82 12.45 -0.94 11.96
CA ALA A 82 12.71 -0.14 10.76
C ALA A 82 11.57 -0.28 9.73
N THR A 83 11.09 -1.50 9.51
CA THR A 83 9.96 -1.79 8.61
C THR A 83 8.68 -1.13 9.12
N LEU A 84 8.42 -1.20 10.43
CA LEU A 84 7.28 -0.55 11.07
C LEU A 84 7.30 0.97 10.90
N ALA A 85 8.49 1.60 10.90
CA ALA A 85 8.61 3.02 10.59
C ALA A 85 8.14 3.32 9.16
N PHE A 86 8.56 2.53 8.16
CA PHE A 86 8.04 2.66 6.79
C PHE A 86 6.54 2.43 6.72
N SER A 87 6.00 1.46 7.47
CA SER A 87 4.56 1.22 7.57
C SER A 87 3.83 2.45 8.13
N ALA A 88 4.32 3.02 9.22
CA ALA A 88 3.75 4.23 9.84
C ALA A 88 3.73 5.41 8.85
N PHE A 89 4.85 5.66 8.15
CA PHE A 89 4.89 6.69 7.12
C PHE A 89 3.90 6.40 5.98
N SER A 90 3.79 5.14 5.53
CA SER A 90 2.87 4.77 4.46
C SER A 90 1.40 5.01 4.86
N VAL A 91 1.02 4.75 6.12
CA VAL A 91 -0.32 5.05 6.65
C VAL A 91 -0.58 6.55 6.68
N LEU A 92 0.38 7.35 7.18
CA LEU A 92 0.25 8.80 7.21
C LEU A 92 0.08 9.40 5.81
N VAL A 93 0.86 8.91 4.84
CA VAL A 93 0.77 9.32 3.43
C VAL A 93 -0.57 8.88 2.82
N SER A 94 -1.06 7.69 3.14
CA SER A 94 -2.38 7.19 2.71
C SER A 94 -3.51 8.05 3.24
N ILE A 95 -3.46 8.43 4.53
CA ILE A 95 -4.41 9.35 5.15
C ILE A 95 -4.35 10.72 4.48
N ALA A 96 -3.14 11.24 4.21
CA ALA A 96 -2.95 12.52 3.54
C ALA A 96 -3.53 12.51 2.12
N PHE A 97 -3.35 11.42 1.36
CA PHE A 97 -3.95 11.24 0.04
C PHE A 97 -5.48 11.18 0.14
N ALA A 98 -6.03 10.38 1.06
CA ALA A 98 -7.48 10.27 1.26
C ALA A 98 -8.14 11.63 1.60
N ARG A 99 -7.47 12.44 2.44
CA ARG A 99 -7.92 13.80 2.81
C ARG A 99 -7.96 14.78 1.64
N ARG A 100 -7.22 14.51 0.55
CA ARG A 100 -7.27 15.29 -0.70
C ARG A 100 -8.47 14.94 -1.57
N LEU A 101 -9.06 13.76 -1.36
CA LEU A 101 -10.18 13.26 -2.16
C LEU A 101 -11.56 13.63 -1.59
N VAL A 102 -11.61 14.27 -0.41
CA VAL A 102 -12.85 14.67 0.28
C VAL A 102 -12.78 16.12 0.78
N GLY A 103 -13.94 16.76 0.91
CA GLY A 103 -14.09 18.07 1.53
C GLY A 103 -13.59 18.13 2.99
N ARG A 104 -13.29 19.34 3.47
CA ARG A 104 -12.63 19.57 4.78
C ARG A 104 -13.35 18.93 5.96
N GLU A 105 -14.68 18.97 5.97
CA GLU A 105 -15.52 18.45 7.06
C GLU A 105 -15.44 16.92 7.21
N ARG A 106 -15.10 16.21 6.13
CA ARG A 106 -15.06 14.73 6.08
C ARG A 106 -13.67 14.18 6.38
N ARG A 107 -12.67 15.05 6.53
CA ARG A 107 -11.26 14.66 6.74
C ARG A 107 -11.05 13.85 8.02
N GLY A 108 -11.77 14.16 9.10
CA GLY A 108 -11.67 13.39 10.34
C GLY A 108 -12.12 11.93 10.16
N VAL A 109 -13.30 11.74 9.55
CA VAL A 109 -13.89 10.42 9.29
C VAL A 109 -13.03 9.60 8.34
N VAL A 110 -12.59 10.18 7.21
CA VAL A 110 -11.78 9.44 6.23
C VAL A 110 -10.43 9.03 6.83
N SER A 111 -9.82 9.89 7.65
CA SER A 111 -8.55 9.57 8.33
C SER A 111 -8.70 8.42 9.31
N LEU A 112 -9.73 8.49 10.16
CA LEU A 112 -10.00 7.43 11.13
C LEU A 112 -10.32 6.10 10.43
N THR A 113 -11.09 6.16 9.33
CA THR A 113 -11.46 4.97 8.56
C THR A 113 -10.23 4.33 7.90
N VAL A 114 -9.37 5.11 7.23
CA VAL A 114 -8.12 4.59 6.66
C VAL A 114 -7.19 4.05 7.75
N PHE A 115 -7.04 4.77 8.87
CA PHE A 115 -6.23 4.33 9.99
C PHE A 115 -6.74 3.00 10.56
N ALA A 116 -8.05 2.88 10.81
CA ALA A 116 -8.65 1.66 11.34
C ALA A 116 -8.47 0.48 10.38
N LEU A 117 -8.77 0.66 9.09
CA LEU A 117 -8.67 -0.42 8.09
C LEU A 117 -7.24 -0.95 7.89
N LEU A 118 -6.21 -0.15 8.18
CA LEU A 118 -4.81 -0.51 8.02
C LEU A 118 -4.16 -0.92 9.34
N VAL A 119 -4.21 -0.07 10.36
CA VAL A 119 -3.44 -0.23 11.61
C VAL A 119 -4.16 -1.11 12.62
N CYS A 120 -5.50 -1.11 12.64
CA CYS A 120 -6.27 -2.04 13.48
C CYS A 120 -6.48 -3.41 12.80
N ASN A 121 -5.85 -3.64 11.64
CA ASN A 121 -5.89 -4.90 10.92
C ASN A 121 -4.58 -5.68 11.19
N LEU A 122 -4.67 -6.76 11.97
CA LEU A 122 -3.51 -7.58 12.33
C LEU A 122 -2.82 -8.23 11.13
N TYR A 123 -3.57 -8.67 10.12
CA TYR A 123 -2.99 -9.23 8.91
C TYR A 123 -2.14 -8.19 8.18
N HIS A 124 -2.69 -6.98 7.96
CA HIS A 124 -1.95 -5.89 7.33
C HIS A 124 -0.69 -5.52 8.13
N MET A 125 -0.86 -5.30 9.43
CA MET A 125 0.22 -4.88 10.32
C MET A 125 1.34 -5.91 10.45
N TYR A 126 1.02 -7.21 10.51
CA TYR A 126 2.04 -8.26 10.49
C TYR A 126 2.91 -8.15 9.23
N PHE A 127 2.28 -8.15 8.06
CA PHE A 127 2.99 -8.11 6.78
C PHE A 127 3.70 -6.78 6.49
N THR A 128 3.29 -5.68 7.12
CA THR A 128 4.02 -4.39 7.05
C THR A 128 4.98 -4.16 8.22
N SER A 129 5.07 -5.07 9.18
CA SER A 129 6.07 -5.04 10.26
C SER A 129 7.27 -5.94 10.01
N ILE A 130 7.15 -6.99 9.19
CA ILE A 130 8.25 -7.90 8.86
C ILE A 130 9.16 -7.31 7.76
N PRO A 131 10.50 -7.48 7.83
CA PRO A 131 11.42 -7.07 6.76
C PRO A 131 11.11 -7.75 5.42
N LYS A 132 10.25 -7.11 4.64
CA LYS A 132 9.87 -7.47 3.28
C LYS A 132 9.68 -6.19 2.45
N THR A 133 9.47 -6.37 1.16
CA THR A 133 9.24 -5.27 0.21
C THR A 133 7.94 -4.50 0.45
N TYR A 134 7.09 -4.95 1.38
CA TYR A 134 5.70 -4.50 1.44
C TYR A 134 5.54 -3.09 1.99
N ALA A 135 6.07 -2.80 3.18
CA ALA A 135 5.94 -1.49 3.79
C ALA A 135 6.59 -0.39 2.93
N LEU A 136 7.80 -0.65 2.42
CA LEU A 136 8.54 0.31 1.61
C LEU A 136 7.88 0.52 0.22
N GLY A 137 7.44 -0.55 -0.43
CA GLY A 137 6.70 -0.45 -1.69
C GLY A 137 5.39 0.31 -1.54
N THR A 138 4.64 0.04 -0.45
CA THR A 138 3.44 0.79 -0.08
C THR A 138 3.72 2.28 0.06
N LEU A 139 4.78 2.64 0.80
CA LEU A 139 5.16 4.03 1.01
C LEU A 139 5.37 4.75 -0.32
N PHE A 140 6.15 4.16 -1.24
CA PHE A 140 6.41 4.76 -2.54
C PHE A 140 5.16 4.84 -3.44
N VAL A 141 4.29 3.84 -3.42
CA VAL A 141 3.01 3.88 -4.16
C VAL A 141 2.12 5.01 -3.64
N MET A 142 1.91 5.07 -2.33
CA MET A 142 1.01 6.06 -1.74
C MET A 142 1.59 7.47 -1.82
N LEU A 143 2.93 7.61 -1.72
CA LEU A 143 3.60 8.88 -1.95
C LEU A 143 3.44 9.32 -3.41
N GLY A 144 3.54 8.41 -4.37
CA GLY A 144 3.27 8.67 -5.78
C GLY A 144 1.88 9.28 -6.00
N PHE A 145 0.84 8.68 -5.43
CA PHE A 145 -0.53 9.21 -5.51
C PHE A 145 -0.71 10.54 -4.79
N LEU A 146 -0.11 10.71 -3.60
CA LEU A 146 -0.17 11.98 -2.88
C LEU A 146 0.50 13.12 -3.67
N LEU A 147 1.67 12.87 -4.25
CA LEU A 147 2.40 13.83 -5.09
C LEU A 147 1.62 14.15 -6.37
N LEU A 148 1.00 13.15 -6.99
CA LEU A 148 0.13 13.33 -8.14
C LEU A 148 -1.04 14.26 -7.81
N SER A 149 -1.68 14.08 -6.65
CA SER A 149 -2.77 14.94 -6.17
C SER A 149 -2.37 16.38 -5.84
N ARG A 150 -1.07 16.68 -5.88
CA ARG A 150 -0.48 18.02 -5.73
C ARG A 150 0.05 18.58 -7.05
N GLY A 151 -0.09 17.84 -8.15
CA GLY A 151 0.45 18.21 -9.47
C GLY A 151 1.96 18.02 -9.61
N TRP A 152 2.63 17.35 -8.67
CA TRP A 152 4.07 17.08 -8.72
C TRP A 152 4.35 15.82 -9.54
N ASN A 153 3.97 15.87 -10.82
CA ASN A 153 3.90 14.70 -11.70
C ASN A 153 5.26 14.00 -11.88
N PHE A 154 6.35 14.76 -12.01
CA PHE A 154 7.70 14.22 -12.12
C PHE A 154 8.08 13.38 -10.88
N LEU A 155 7.96 13.97 -9.69
CA LEU A 155 8.29 13.29 -8.43
C LEU A 155 7.33 12.13 -8.13
N SER A 156 6.06 12.26 -8.53
CA SER A 156 5.09 11.16 -8.47
C SER A 156 5.56 9.95 -9.28
N ALA A 157 6.01 10.16 -10.51
CA ALA A 157 6.51 9.10 -11.38
C ALA A 157 7.82 8.48 -10.86
N VAL A 158 8.75 9.30 -10.33
CA VAL A 158 9.96 8.80 -9.65
C VAL A 158 9.57 7.91 -8.47
N SER A 159 8.57 8.31 -7.67
CA SER A 159 8.08 7.51 -6.55
C SER A 159 7.51 6.17 -7.02
N PHE A 160 6.70 6.13 -8.08
CA PHE A 160 6.19 4.87 -8.64
C PHE A 160 7.31 3.98 -9.23
N ALA A 161 8.34 4.58 -9.84
CA ALA A 161 9.52 3.84 -10.28
C ALA A 161 10.27 3.22 -9.10
N PHE A 162 10.44 3.95 -7.99
CA PHE A 162 11.05 3.42 -6.76
C PHE A 162 10.19 2.30 -6.14
N ALA A 163 8.86 2.38 -6.22
CA ALA A 163 7.98 1.27 -5.84
C ALA A 163 8.27 0.02 -6.67
N SER A 164 8.43 0.15 -8.00
CA SER A 164 8.86 -0.98 -8.85
C SER A 164 10.22 -1.54 -8.43
N GLY A 165 11.12 -0.64 -8.01
CA GLY A 165 12.41 -0.98 -7.44
C GLY A 165 12.35 -1.72 -6.11
N THR A 166 11.24 -1.69 -5.38
CA THR A 166 11.00 -2.63 -4.26
C THR A 166 10.39 -3.93 -4.74
N ARG A 167 9.42 -3.85 -5.67
CA ARG A 167 8.68 -4.98 -6.19
C ARG A 167 8.25 -4.70 -7.63
N ILE A 168 8.81 -5.46 -8.57
CA ILE A 168 8.68 -5.16 -10.00
C ILE A 168 7.23 -5.09 -10.49
N SER A 169 6.31 -5.88 -9.90
CA SER A 169 4.89 -5.86 -10.25
C SER A 169 4.24 -4.48 -10.09
N LEU A 170 4.76 -3.63 -9.21
CA LEU A 170 4.24 -2.28 -8.97
C LEU A 170 4.52 -1.32 -10.14
N VAL A 171 5.38 -1.69 -11.11
CA VAL A 171 5.61 -0.90 -12.33
C VAL A 171 4.33 -0.68 -13.14
N LEU A 172 3.35 -1.57 -13.05
CA LEU A 172 2.08 -1.40 -13.74
C LEU A 172 1.33 -0.15 -13.27
N ILE A 173 1.50 0.28 -12.02
CA ILE A 173 0.89 1.53 -11.53
C ILE A 173 1.47 2.73 -12.29
N LEU A 174 2.79 2.76 -12.53
CA LEU A 174 3.44 3.80 -13.32
C LEU A 174 2.83 3.86 -14.73
N GLY A 175 2.68 2.71 -15.40
CA GLY A 175 2.08 2.61 -16.73
C GLY A 175 0.62 3.06 -16.76
N VAL A 176 -0.21 2.57 -15.83
CA VAL A 176 -1.64 2.92 -15.75
C VAL A 176 -1.85 4.40 -15.47
N VAL A 177 -1.10 4.98 -14.52
CA VAL A 177 -1.20 6.42 -14.21
C VAL A 177 -0.72 7.26 -15.40
N GLY A 178 0.39 6.87 -16.04
CA GLY A 178 0.89 7.55 -17.24
C GLY A 178 -0.13 7.57 -18.38
N MET A 179 -0.75 6.42 -18.67
CA MET A 179 -1.83 6.32 -19.66
C MET A 179 -3.06 7.13 -19.26
N GLY A 180 -3.44 7.10 -17.99
CA GLY A 180 -4.54 7.92 -17.47
C GLY A 180 -4.29 9.43 -17.66
N LEU A 181 -3.06 9.90 -17.43
CA LEU A 181 -2.67 11.29 -17.67
C LEU A 181 -2.68 11.65 -19.16
N LEU A 182 -2.21 10.74 -20.02
CA LEU A 182 -2.21 10.92 -21.47
C LEU A 182 -3.64 11.05 -22.02
N VAL A 183 -4.54 10.15 -21.62
CA VAL A 183 -5.94 10.13 -22.08
C VAL A 183 -6.72 11.33 -21.53
N SER A 184 -6.45 11.74 -20.28
CA SER A 184 -7.19 12.84 -19.65
C SER A 184 -6.83 14.24 -20.17
N ARG A 185 -5.84 14.38 -21.06
CA ARG A 185 -5.35 15.64 -21.68
C ARG A 185 -5.18 16.81 -20.68
N PHE A 186 -4.93 16.49 -19.41
CA PHE A 186 -5.00 17.47 -18.32
C PHE A 186 -3.72 18.28 -18.29
N ARG A 187 -3.79 19.59 -18.65
CA ARG A 187 -2.66 20.52 -18.79
C ARG A 187 -1.56 19.94 -19.66
N GLN A 188 -1.42 20.46 -20.89
CA GLN A 188 -0.71 19.83 -22.03
C GLN A 188 0.66 19.17 -21.74
N LEU A 189 1.36 19.51 -20.66
CA LEU A 189 2.68 18.98 -20.28
C LEU A 189 2.70 18.04 -19.06
N HIS A 190 1.59 17.78 -18.36
CA HIS A 190 1.63 16.95 -17.14
C HIS A 190 2.08 15.50 -17.40
N TRP A 191 1.58 14.89 -18.47
CA TRP A 191 1.98 13.55 -18.90
C TRP A 191 3.45 13.51 -19.32
N LEU A 192 3.98 14.60 -19.90
CA LEU A 192 5.40 14.71 -20.29
C LEU A 192 6.29 14.72 -19.05
N TRP A 193 5.99 15.58 -18.07
CA TRP A 193 6.74 15.62 -16.80
C TRP A 193 6.65 14.31 -16.03
N PHE A 194 5.49 13.66 -16.05
CA PHE A 194 5.33 12.32 -15.49
C PHE A 194 6.19 11.30 -16.24
N GLY A 195 6.18 11.30 -17.58
CA GLY A 195 7.00 10.41 -18.40
C GLY A 195 8.49 10.60 -18.16
N LEU A 196 8.98 11.84 -18.13
CA LEU A 196 10.38 12.17 -17.81
C LEU A 196 10.75 11.70 -16.39
N GLY A 197 9.89 11.91 -15.41
CA GLY A 197 10.10 11.44 -14.04
C GLY A 197 10.13 9.91 -13.95
N GLY A 198 9.27 9.23 -14.72
CA GLY A 198 9.25 7.77 -14.79
C GLY A 198 10.53 7.21 -15.41
N LEU A 199 10.98 7.77 -16.54
CA LEU A 199 12.24 7.39 -17.18
C LEU A 199 13.43 7.63 -16.26
N PHE A 200 13.50 8.81 -15.65
CA PHE A 200 14.55 9.15 -14.70
C PHE A 200 14.55 8.22 -13.48
N GLY A 201 13.39 7.98 -12.88
CA GLY A 201 13.25 7.06 -11.75
C GLY A 201 13.64 5.62 -12.10
N LEU A 202 13.20 5.11 -13.25
CA LEU A 202 13.58 3.76 -13.72
C LEU A 202 15.07 3.67 -14.02
N PHE A 203 15.67 4.73 -14.57
CA PHE A 203 17.12 4.80 -14.75
C PHE A 203 17.87 4.80 -13.42
N LEU A 204 17.41 5.53 -12.41
CA LEU A 204 18.01 5.50 -11.07
C LEU A 204 17.92 4.11 -10.42
N VAL A 205 16.79 3.42 -10.59
CA VAL A 205 16.55 2.10 -9.99
C VAL A 205 17.30 0.99 -10.72
N TYR A 206 17.24 0.97 -12.06
CA TYR A 206 17.68 -0.16 -12.88
C TYR A 206 18.86 0.16 -13.81
N GLY A 207 19.15 1.44 -14.07
CA GLY A 207 20.15 1.85 -15.06
C GLY A 207 21.54 1.31 -14.77
N PHE A 208 21.99 1.35 -13.51
CA PHE A 208 23.26 0.77 -13.10
C PHE A 208 23.34 -0.74 -13.42
N PHE A 209 22.28 -1.48 -13.11
CA PHE A 209 22.22 -2.93 -13.36
C PHE A 209 22.09 -3.27 -14.85
N ALA A 210 21.45 -2.40 -15.64
CA ALA A 210 21.31 -2.57 -17.08
C ALA A 210 22.61 -2.28 -17.84
N MET A 211 23.44 -1.38 -17.33
CA MET A 211 24.71 -0.99 -17.96
C MET A 211 25.86 -1.97 -17.68
N ASP A 212 25.82 -2.74 -16.60
CA ASP A 212 26.79 -3.79 -16.31
C ASP A 212 26.30 -5.18 -16.81
N PRO A 213 26.95 -5.82 -17.79
CA PRO A 213 26.49 -7.09 -18.34
C PRO A 213 26.33 -8.21 -17.31
N LYS A 214 27.16 -8.24 -16.26
CA LYS A 214 27.06 -9.24 -15.19
C LYS A 214 25.80 -9.02 -14.35
N SER A 215 25.60 -7.79 -13.90
CA SER A 215 24.39 -7.36 -13.18
C SER A 215 23.12 -7.62 -13.99
N LEU A 216 23.12 -7.27 -15.28
CA LEU A 216 21.96 -7.46 -16.16
C LEU A 216 21.60 -8.94 -16.28
N LYS A 217 22.59 -9.81 -16.50
CA LYS A 217 22.36 -11.26 -16.56
C LYS A 217 21.78 -11.79 -15.25
N GLY A 218 22.30 -11.34 -14.11
CA GLY A 218 21.78 -11.72 -12.80
C GLY A 218 20.35 -11.22 -12.55
N LEU A 219 20.04 -9.99 -12.96
CA LEU A 219 18.71 -9.41 -12.83
C LEU A 219 17.69 -10.19 -13.67
N LEU A 220 18.02 -10.47 -14.93
CA LEU A 220 17.16 -11.27 -15.82
C LEU A 220 16.98 -12.70 -15.29
N ALA A 221 18.04 -13.33 -14.80
CA ALA A 221 17.96 -14.65 -14.18
C ALA A 221 17.05 -14.66 -12.94
N ALA A 222 17.14 -13.62 -12.10
CA ALA A 222 16.29 -13.45 -10.93
C ALA A 222 14.80 -13.29 -11.30
N GLN A 223 14.49 -12.57 -12.38
CA GLN A 223 13.11 -12.44 -12.85
C GLN A 223 12.59 -13.72 -13.51
N ALA A 224 13.45 -14.47 -14.21
CA ALA A 224 13.09 -15.76 -14.82
C ALA A 224 12.89 -16.89 -13.78
N TYR A 225 13.48 -16.75 -12.58
CA TYR A 225 13.43 -17.77 -11.54
C TYR A 225 11.99 -18.21 -11.18
N HIS A 226 11.06 -17.27 -11.09
CA HIS A 226 9.67 -17.58 -10.77
C HIS A 226 8.90 -18.19 -11.96
N ALA A 227 9.26 -17.83 -13.20
CA ALA A 227 8.68 -18.42 -14.40
C ALA A 227 9.06 -19.91 -14.53
N GLY A 228 10.22 -20.31 -14.02
CA GLY A 228 10.68 -21.71 -14.02
C GLY A 228 9.96 -22.63 -13.03
N ARG A 229 9.13 -22.10 -12.11
CA ARG A 229 8.47 -22.91 -11.05
C ARG A 229 7.14 -23.55 -11.48
N GLY A 230 6.61 -23.27 -12.68
CA GLY A 230 5.40 -23.91 -13.20
C GLY A 230 4.38 -22.93 -13.80
N GLY A 231 3.23 -23.48 -14.22
CA GLY A 231 2.11 -22.73 -14.79
C GLY A 231 1.11 -22.22 -13.74
N PHE A 232 0.15 -21.42 -14.20
CA PHE A 232 -0.95 -20.92 -13.36
C PHE A 232 -1.89 -22.06 -12.94
N ASP A 233 -2.22 -22.12 -11.64
CA ASP A 233 -3.26 -22.99 -11.09
C ASP A 233 -4.43 -22.15 -10.54
N PRO A 234 -5.66 -22.27 -11.11
CA PRO A 234 -6.82 -21.51 -10.65
C PRO A 234 -7.23 -21.83 -9.21
N PHE A 235 -6.96 -23.02 -8.68
CA PHE A 235 -7.31 -23.38 -7.30
C PHE A 235 -6.43 -22.63 -6.30
N PHE A 236 -5.14 -22.44 -6.60
CA PHE A 236 -4.28 -21.59 -5.77
C PHE A 236 -4.73 -20.13 -5.81
N ALA A 237 -5.15 -19.63 -6.97
CA ALA A 237 -5.70 -18.28 -7.09
C ALA A 237 -6.98 -18.10 -6.24
N VAL A 238 -7.92 -19.03 -6.31
CA VAL A 238 -9.15 -19.00 -5.49
C VAL A 238 -8.82 -19.08 -4.00
N GLY A 239 -7.90 -19.96 -3.61
CA GLY A 239 -7.44 -20.08 -2.23
C GLY A 239 -6.78 -18.79 -1.71
N ALA A 240 -5.95 -18.14 -2.53
CA ALA A 240 -5.32 -16.87 -2.19
C ALA A 240 -6.35 -15.75 -2.03
N VAL A 241 -7.32 -15.64 -2.95
CA VAL A 241 -8.41 -14.65 -2.84
C VAL A 241 -9.24 -14.89 -1.58
N SER A 242 -9.56 -16.15 -1.26
CA SER A 242 -10.30 -16.50 -0.04
C SER A 242 -9.56 -16.05 1.23
N ARG A 243 -8.26 -16.35 1.35
CA ARG A 243 -7.44 -15.89 2.48
C ARG A 243 -7.32 -14.37 2.54
N LEU A 244 -7.20 -13.71 1.39
CA LEU A 244 -7.15 -12.26 1.32
C LEU A 244 -8.45 -11.61 1.77
N VAL A 245 -9.60 -12.08 1.28
CA VAL A 245 -10.93 -11.60 1.69
C VAL A 245 -11.08 -11.74 3.21
N ARG A 246 -10.63 -12.87 3.75
CA ARG A 246 -10.64 -13.10 5.20
C ARG A 246 -9.71 -12.13 5.95
N GLY A 247 -8.48 -11.91 5.47
CA GLY A 247 -7.53 -10.96 6.07
C GLY A 247 -7.96 -9.49 6.00
N TYR A 248 -8.83 -9.14 5.05
CA TYR A 248 -9.32 -7.77 4.85
C TYR A 248 -10.85 -7.66 4.99
N LEU A 249 -11.48 -8.54 5.76
CA LEU A 249 -12.93 -8.59 5.95
C LEU A 249 -13.52 -7.24 6.38
N ALA A 250 -12.80 -6.49 7.22
CA ALA A 250 -13.19 -5.16 7.67
C ALA A 250 -13.37 -4.17 6.51
N MET A 251 -12.52 -4.23 5.48
CA MET A 251 -12.68 -3.40 4.28
C MET A 251 -13.96 -3.76 3.52
N GLY A 252 -14.26 -5.06 3.40
CA GLY A 252 -15.50 -5.55 2.78
C GLY A 252 -16.75 -5.08 3.55
N ALA A 253 -16.73 -5.17 4.87
CA ALA A 253 -17.83 -4.70 5.72
C ALA A 253 -18.05 -3.18 5.60
N VAL A 254 -16.98 -2.37 5.67
CA VAL A 254 -17.08 -0.91 5.48
C VAL A 254 -17.60 -0.56 4.08
N MET A 255 -17.14 -1.26 3.05
CA MET A 255 -17.63 -1.08 1.69
C MET A 255 -19.12 -1.45 1.57
N PHE A 256 -19.54 -2.60 2.10
CA PHE A 256 -20.93 -3.04 2.09
C PHE A 256 -21.84 -2.04 2.80
N THR A 257 -21.44 -1.58 3.99
CA THR A 257 -22.17 -0.54 4.72
C THR A 257 -22.26 0.76 3.93
N ALA A 258 -21.18 1.18 3.26
CA ALA A 258 -21.21 2.35 2.40
C ALA A 258 -22.20 2.18 1.22
N VAL A 259 -22.37 0.97 0.67
CA VAL A 259 -23.36 0.70 -0.38
C VAL A 259 -24.78 0.66 0.18
N ALA A 260 -24.99 -0.02 1.32
CA ALA A 260 -26.30 -0.20 1.95
C ALA A 260 -26.93 1.11 2.42
N ILE A 261 -26.14 2.10 2.84
CA ILE A 261 -26.61 3.44 3.21
C ILE A 261 -27.24 4.19 2.01
N GLY A 262 -26.98 3.77 0.77
CA GLY A 262 -27.64 4.32 -0.42
C GLY A 262 -27.04 5.64 -0.92
N LYS A 263 -27.89 6.52 -1.47
CA LYS A 263 -27.46 7.69 -2.24
C LYS A 263 -26.65 8.66 -1.38
N SER A 264 -25.52 9.10 -1.94
CA SER A 264 -24.72 10.18 -1.40
C SER A 264 -25.55 11.45 -1.30
N VAL A 265 -25.78 11.95 -0.09
CA VAL A 265 -26.27 13.31 0.13
C VAL A 265 -25.20 14.26 -0.38
N GLY A 266 -25.64 15.32 -1.08
CA GLY A 266 -24.86 16.16 -1.97
C GLY A 266 -23.46 16.51 -1.44
N LEU A 267 -22.50 16.48 -2.36
CA LEU A 267 -21.22 17.18 -2.21
C LEU A 267 -21.45 18.69 -2.42
N ASP A 268 -22.47 19.26 -1.77
CA ASP A 268 -23.02 20.59 -2.10
C ASP A 268 -22.06 21.74 -1.75
N GLY A 269 -20.85 21.43 -1.27
CA GLY A 269 -19.79 22.39 -0.96
C GLY A 269 -18.48 22.25 -1.74
N ASP A 270 -18.30 21.23 -2.60
CA ASP A 270 -17.05 21.06 -3.37
C ASP A 270 -17.22 21.64 -4.79
N ALA A 271 -16.26 22.46 -5.23
CA ALA A 271 -16.27 23.02 -6.58
C ALA A 271 -16.30 21.90 -7.65
N PRO A 272 -17.02 22.06 -8.78
CA PRO A 272 -17.12 21.03 -9.82
C PRO A 272 -15.76 20.52 -10.33
N ALA A 273 -14.76 21.39 -10.39
CA ALA A 273 -13.39 21.07 -10.80
C ALA A 273 -12.70 20.10 -9.82
N ASP A 274 -12.83 20.34 -8.51
CA ASP A 274 -12.24 19.50 -7.45
C ASP A 274 -12.87 18.11 -7.47
N ARG A 275 -14.18 18.03 -7.76
CA ARG A 275 -14.89 16.76 -7.88
C ARG A 275 -14.41 15.92 -9.07
N ALA A 276 -14.21 16.56 -10.22
CA ALA A 276 -13.70 15.90 -11.42
C ALA A 276 -12.26 15.41 -11.23
N GLU A 277 -11.40 16.18 -10.56
CA GLU A 277 -10.04 15.76 -10.21
C GLU A 277 -10.03 14.58 -9.22
N SER A 278 -10.79 14.66 -8.13
CA SER A 278 -10.93 13.57 -7.16
C SER A 278 -11.44 12.28 -7.80
N LEU A 279 -12.41 12.37 -8.71
CA LEU A 279 -12.90 11.20 -9.43
C LEU A 279 -11.81 10.58 -10.32
N ARG A 280 -11.05 11.40 -11.06
CA ARG A 280 -9.96 10.93 -11.91
C ARG A 280 -8.84 10.25 -11.12
N LEU A 281 -8.40 10.85 -10.01
CA LEU A 281 -7.39 10.25 -9.13
C LEU A 281 -7.85 8.90 -8.58
N ARG A 282 -9.13 8.79 -8.20
CA ARG A 282 -9.72 7.52 -7.76
C ARG A 282 -9.76 6.48 -8.88
N TRP A 283 -10.08 6.88 -10.11
CA TRP A 283 -10.03 5.98 -11.26
C TRP A 283 -8.62 5.46 -11.54
N MET A 284 -7.61 6.34 -11.55
CA MET A 284 -6.21 5.93 -11.76
C MET A 284 -5.74 5.00 -10.64
N ALA A 285 -6.09 5.31 -9.39
CA ALA A 285 -5.78 4.45 -8.24
C ALA A 285 -6.49 3.10 -8.33
N GLY A 286 -7.78 3.07 -8.69
CA GLY A 286 -8.56 1.84 -8.87
C GLY A 286 -8.02 0.97 -10.00
N LEU A 287 -7.75 1.55 -11.17
CA LEU A 287 -7.17 0.83 -12.30
C LEU A 287 -5.75 0.33 -11.98
N GLY A 288 -4.95 1.13 -11.28
CA GLY A 288 -3.61 0.72 -10.82
C GLY A 288 -3.68 -0.45 -9.85
N PHE A 289 -4.59 -0.40 -8.87
CA PHE A 289 -4.89 -1.51 -7.97
C PHE A 289 -5.29 -2.76 -8.76
N THR A 290 -6.28 -2.66 -9.65
CA THR A 290 -6.78 -3.80 -10.42
C THR A 290 -5.68 -4.41 -11.31
N ALA A 291 -4.88 -3.58 -11.99
CA ALA A 291 -3.82 -4.07 -12.86
C ALA A 291 -2.77 -4.89 -12.09
N VAL A 292 -2.29 -4.39 -10.95
CA VAL A 292 -1.31 -5.14 -10.14
C VAL A 292 -1.96 -6.34 -9.47
N PHE A 293 -3.19 -6.21 -8.97
CA PHE A 293 -3.92 -7.30 -8.33
C PHE A 293 -4.04 -8.50 -9.28
N LEU A 294 -4.49 -8.25 -10.52
CA LEU A 294 -4.63 -9.28 -11.55
C LEU A 294 -3.27 -9.87 -11.94
N LEU A 295 -2.23 -9.05 -12.10
CA LEU A 295 -0.88 -9.54 -12.39
C LEU A 295 -0.38 -10.48 -11.29
N GLN A 296 -0.50 -10.08 -10.03
CA GLN A 296 -0.04 -10.88 -8.89
C GLN A 296 -0.88 -12.15 -8.71
N LEU A 297 -2.18 -12.09 -9.02
CA LEU A 297 -3.07 -13.25 -8.98
C LEU A 297 -2.75 -14.24 -10.13
N SER A 298 -2.25 -13.74 -11.26
CA SER A 298 -1.80 -14.57 -12.39
C SER A 298 -0.44 -15.25 -12.18
N ALA A 299 0.24 -14.98 -11.07
CA ALA A 299 1.49 -15.66 -10.75
C ALA A 299 1.26 -17.19 -10.62
N PRO A 300 2.25 -18.04 -10.94
CA PRO A 300 2.13 -19.49 -10.79
C PRO A 300 1.73 -19.93 -9.37
N PHE A 301 2.23 -19.20 -8.37
CA PHE A 301 1.87 -19.36 -6.97
C PHE A 301 1.43 -18.00 -6.42
N PRO A 302 0.13 -17.66 -6.53
CA PRO A 302 -0.37 -16.41 -6.01
C PRO A 302 -0.40 -16.49 -4.49
N TYR A 303 0.49 -15.76 -3.83
CA TYR A 303 0.42 -15.58 -2.38
C TYR A 303 -0.49 -14.40 -2.06
N ASP A 304 -1.34 -14.56 -1.06
CA ASP A 304 -2.29 -13.52 -0.63
C ASP A 304 -1.56 -12.28 -0.07
N ASP A 305 -0.42 -12.47 0.59
CA ASP A 305 0.40 -11.38 1.13
C ASP A 305 1.01 -10.50 0.04
N TYR A 306 1.05 -10.96 -1.22
CA TYR A 306 1.55 -10.17 -2.34
C TYR A 306 0.73 -8.91 -2.59
N GLN A 307 -0.53 -8.93 -2.16
CA GLN A 307 -1.50 -7.87 -2.34
C GLN A 307 -1.38 -6.78 -1.25
N VAL A 308 -0.71 -7.07 -0.12
CA VAL A 308 -0.53 -6.14 1.01
C VAL A 308 -0.08 -4.73 0.57
N PRO A 309 0.87 -4.57 -0.38
CA PRO A 309 1.31 -3.24 -0.82
C PRO A 309 0.23 -2.42 -1.53
N LEU A 310 -0.83 -3.06 -2.03
CA LEU A 310 -1.95 -2.43 -2.73
C LEU A 310 -3.10 -2.06 -1.78
N MET A 311 -3.13 -2.66 -0.59
CA MET A 311 -4.28 -2.54 0.32
C MET A 311 -4.52 -1.12 0.82
N PRO A 312 -3.51 -0.25 0.96
CA PRO A 312 -3.78 1.16 1.24
C PRO A 312 -4.46 1.91 0.10
N ILE A 313 -4.26 1.53 -1.16
CA ILE A 313 -5.08 2.06 -2.26
C ILE A 313 -6.54 1.69 -2.04
N LEU A 314 -6.81 0.40 -1.80
CA LEU A 314 -8.17 -0.10 -1.56
C LEU A 314 -8.80 0.55 -0.32
N ALA A 315 -8.04 0.70 0.77
CA ALA A 315 -8.49 1.38 1.98
C ALA A 315 -8.95 2.81 1.70
N VAL A 316 -8.19 3.56 0.89
CA VAL A 316 -8.60 4.91 0.46
C VAL A 316 -9.85 4.87 -0.42
N LEU A 317 -9.91 3.95 -1.39
CA LEU A 317 -11.05 3.81 -2.30
C LEU A 317 -12.34 3.39 -1.58
N VAL A 318 -12.24 2.69 -0.45
CA VAL A 318 -13.37 2.32 0.42
C VAL A 318 -13.71 3.44 1.41
N ALA A 319 -12.71 4.06 2.03
CA ALA A 319 -12.91 5.08 3.06
C ALA A 319 -13.53 6.37 2.51
N VAL A 320 -13.17 6.79 1.30
CA VAL A 320 -13.72 8.01 0.67
C VAL A 320 -15.23 7.94 0.46
N PRO A 321 -15.79 6.92 -0.24
CA PRO A 321 -17.24 6.81 -0.41
C PRO A 321 -17.96 6.55 0.93
N PHE A 322 -17.35 5.84 1.88
CA PHE A 322 -17.89 5.69 3.22
C PHE A 322 -18.03 7.05 3.92
N ALA A 323 -16.94 7.82 4.03
CA ALA A 323 -16.94 9.14 4.66
C ALA A 323 -17.94 10.11 4.02
N ASN A 324 -18.16 10.00 2.71
CA ASN A 324 -19.12 10.81 1.96
C ASN A 324 -20.59 10.45 2.22
N ARG A 325 -20.90 9.25 2.69
CA ARG A 325 -22.29 8.79 2.92
C ARG A 325 -22.71 8.83 4.38
N VAL A 326 -21.76 8.66 5.28
CA VAL A 326 -22.06 8.62 6.73
C VAL A 326 -22.12 10.03 7.33
N SER A 327 -21.79 11.07 6.56
CA SER A 327 -21.81 12.49 6.99
C SER A 327 -23.16 13.03 7.45
N ASP A 328 -24.26 12.28 7.26
CA ASP A 328 -25.61 12.63 7.73
C ASP A 328 -26.20 11.62 8.73
N HIS A 329 -25.50 10.50 8.96
CA HIS A 329 -25.93 9.44 9.85
C HIS A 329 -25.44 9.66 11.29
N GLY A 330 -25.97 8.89 12.24
CA GLY A 330 -25.62 9.00 13.66
C GLY A 330 -24.10 8.91 13.92
N VAL A 331 -23.65 9.60 14.97
CA VAL A 331 -22.22 9.71 15.36
C VAL A 331 -21.56 8.34 15.59
N ALA A 332 -22.34 7.33 16.02
CA ALA A 332 -21.88 5.95 16.17
C ALA A 332 -21.38 5.33 14.85
N MET A 333 -22.17 5.44 13.79
CA MET A 333 -21.82 4.94 12.45
C MET A 333 -20.62 5.68 11.85
N ARG A 334 -20.46 6.98 12.13
CA ARG A 334 -19.35 7.79 11.58
C ARG A 334 -17.98 7.40 12.11
N TYR A 335 -17.89 7.10 13.40
CA TYR A 335 -16.60 7.04 14.08
C TYR A 335 -16.30 5.67 14.71
N TRP A 336 -17.30 5.04 15.32
CA TRP A 336 -17.08 3.79 16.04
C TRP A 336 -17.09 2.58 15.12
N PHE A 337 -17.95 2.57 14.10
CA PHE A 337 -18.11 1.43 13.21
C PHE A 337 -16.81 0.95 12.54
N PRO A 338 -16.00 1.81 11.88
CA PRO A 338 -14.76 1.35 11.25
C PRO A 338 -13.76 0.76 12.24
N VAL A 339 -13.68 1.33 13.45
CA VAL A 339 -12.76 0.89 14.50
C VAL A 339 -13.19 -0.44 15.09
N LEU A 340 -14.47 -0.57 15.45
CA LEU A 340 -15.02 -1.79 16.03
C LEU A 340 -14.95 -2.95 15.04
N VAL A 341 -15.36 -2.72 13.78
CA VAL A 341 -15.31 -3.76 12.74
C VAL A 341 -13.87 -4.20 12.48
N SER A 342 -12.93 -3.26 12.38
CA SER A 342 -11.52 -3.60 12.16
C SER A 342 -10.95 -4.40 13.33
N GLY A 343 -11.21 -3.96 14.57
CA GLY A 343 -10.78 -4.68 15.78
C GLY A 343 -11.39 -6.08 15.90
N MET A 344 -12.69 -6.24 15.62
CA MET A 344 -13.35 -7.55 15.62
C MET A 344 -12.78 -8.48 14.55
N CYS A 345 -12.55 -7.96 13.33
CA CYS A 345 -11.97 -8.74 12.23
C CYS A 345 -10.51 -9.15 12.48
N ALA A 346 -9.76 -8.40 13.31
CA ALA A 346 -8.40 -8.77 13.68
C ALA A 346 -8.34 -10.15 14.39
N PHE A 347 -9.35 -10.49 15.20
CA PHE A 347 -9.47 -11.82 15.83
C PHE A 347 -9.81 -12.93 14.83
N GLY A 348 -10.39 -12.58 13.67
CA GLY A 348 -10.67 -13.52 12.57
C GLY A 348 -9.45 -13.80 11.67
N SER A 349 -8.32 -13.12 11.92
CA SER A 349 -7.10 -13.27 11.11
C SER A 349 -6.60 -14.71 11.10
N PRO A 350 -6.24 -15.28 9.93
CA PRO A 350 -5.59 -16.59 9.85
C PRO A 350 -4.34 -16.71 10.73
N LEU A 351 -3.63 -15.60 10.95
CA LEU A 351 -2.46 -15.57 11.83
C LEU A 351 -2.79 -15.94 13.27
N MET A 352 -4.02 -15.65 13.75
CA MET A 352 -4.47 -16.07 15.08
C MET A 352 -4.98 -17.53 15.10
N GLN A 353 -5.13 -18.17 13.94
CA GLN A 353 -5.61 -19.56 13.83
C GLN A 353 -4.48 -20.57 13.55
N GLU A 354 -3.32 -20.09 13.12
CA GLU A 354 -2.10 -20.88 12.96
C GLU A 354 -1.17 -20.76 14.19
N TRP A 355 -1.56 -19.98 15.21
CA TRP A 355 -0.85 -19.84 16.50
C TRP A 355 -1.43 -20.76 17.57
#